data_AF-A0A226H3Y2-F1
#
_entry.id   AF-A0A226H3Y2-F1
#
_cell.length_a   1.000
_cell.length_b   1.000
_cell.length_c   1.000
_cell.angle_alpha   90.00
_cell.angle_beta   90.00
_cell.angle_gamma   90.00
#
_symmetry.space_group_name_H-M   'P 1'
#
loop_
_entity.id
_entity.type
_entity.pdbx_description
1 polymer ?
#
loop_
_entity_poly.entity_id
_entity_poly.type
_entity_poly.pdbx_seq_one_letter_code
_entity_poly.pdbx_strand_id
1 'polypeptide(L)'
;MNAITQKESTPNYKSIKAAIWLYFLLWIFEGALRKWILPGLATPLLVVRDPVAIFIILRAFYLNVKFLNVYIILALVFTLLGLVITLTFGHGNLFVGLYGARIMLLHFPLIFIIGEVLKKEDLLKLGRVMLMVNILVTVIVYFQFISPQTSFINVGIGGEGSAGFSGSMGYFRPSGTFSFTTGLSAFYIFLSVFVFYFWLSKEACSKILLIASTIALLIALPLTVSRTSVGGVILVGFFTFLGSSTSFKSIIRLAFTLVLIGGLFVFLQKTTVIFSLGTEVFMSRVETANGQSGSVKDSFFARALSGFTEPIISLFHAPLFVGNLGMGTNAGSQLLVGKRKFLVSEGELNRLSGEQGFIFGGGLIVLRLVLAFNLLLKSIKLPGKYKLLPMTLCGTALFLITQGQWAQPSILGCSVIVTGLLAASINIKPKTA
;
A
#
# COMPACT_ATOMS: atom_id res chain seq x y z
N MET A 1 -9.86 -30.85 -46.79
CA MET A 1 -10.00 -31.08 -45.34
C MET A 1 -9.51 -29.82 -44.64
N ASN A 2 -10.44 -28.91 -44.31
CA ASN A 2 -10.09 -27.57 -43.84
C ASN A 2 -9.62 -27.62 -42.39
N ALA A 3 -8.36 -27.27 -42.15
CA ALA A 3 -7.82 -27.05 -40.82
C ALA A 3 -8.48 -25.80 -40.21
N ILE A 4 -9.48 -26.03 -39.36
CA ILE A 4 -10.02 -25.00 -38.48
C ILE A 4 -8.91 -24.69 -37.48
N THR A 5 -8.17 -23.62 -37.74
CA THR A 5 -7.35 -22.95 -36.74
C THR A 5 -8.29 -22.48 -35.64
N GLN A 6 -8.38 -23.25 -34.55
CA GLN A 6 -8.95 -22.77 -33.29
C GLN A 6 -8.10 -21.59 -32.84
N LYS A 7 -8.52 -20.39 -33.24
CA LYS A 7 -8.04 -19.14 -32.70
C LYS A 7 -8.46 -19.16 -31.23
N GLU A 8 -7.55 -19.55 -30.33
CA GLU A 8 -7.77 -19.46 -28.88
C GLU A 8 -8.39 -18.10 -28.59
N SER A 9 -9.68 -18.09 -28.23
CA SER A 9 -10.36 -16.86 -27.87
C SER A 9 -9.66 -16.35 -26.62
N THR A 10 -8.82 -15.32 -26.75
CA THR A 10 -8.19 -14.72 -25.58
C THR A 10 -9.30 -14.33 -24.60
N PRO A 11 -9.33 -14.92 -23.39
CA PRO A 11 -10.43 -14.70 -22.46
C PRO A 11 -10.57 -13.21 -22.16
N ASN A 12 -11.77 -12.67 -22.38
CA ASN A 12 -12.04 -11.26 -22.23
C ASN A 12 -12.30 -10.93 -20.75
N TYR A 13 -11.26 -10.51 -20.04
CA TYR A 13 -11.34 -10.13 -18.64
C TYR A 13 -11.87 -8.70 -18.38
N LYS A 14 -12.58 -8.06 -19.34
CA LYS A 14 -13.04 -6.66 -19.21
C LYS A 14 -13.82 -6.38 -17.92
N SER A 15 -14.70 -7.29 -17.51
CA SER A 15 -15.48 -7.17 -16.27
C SER A 15 -14.60 -7.17 -15.01
N ILE A 16 -13.65 -8.11 -14.92
CA ILE A 16 -12.69 -8.16 -13.80
C ILE A 16 -11.83 -6.90 -13.78
N LYS A 17 -11.33 -6.45 -14.94
CA LYS A 17 -10.54 -5.23 -15.05
C LYS A 17 -11.31 -4.00 -14.57
N ALA A 18 -12.57 -3.87 -14.96
CA ALA A 18 -13.44 -2.77 -14.50
C ALA A 18 -13.63 -2.80 -12.98
N ALA A 19 -13.82 -3.98 -12.38
CA ALA A 19 -13.92 -4.12 -10.93
C ALA A 19 -12.59 -3.83 -10.21
N ILE A 20 -11.44 -4.19 -10.79
CA ILE A 20 -10.12 -3.81 -10.26
C ILE A 20 -9.95 -2.28 -10.29
N TRP A 21 -10.40 -1.61 -11.37
CA TRP A 21 -10.42 -0.14 -11.43
C TRP A 21 -11.32 0.47 -10.37
N LEU A 22 -12.51 -0.09 -10.14
CA LEU A 22 -13.39 0.35 -9.05
C LEU A 22 -12.72 0.16 -7.69
N TYR A 23 -12.09 -0.98 -7.44
CA TYR A 23 -11.34 -1.26 -6.21
C TYR A 23 -10.22 -0.22 -5.99
N PHE A 24 -9.48 0.11 -7.05
CA PHE A 24 -8.43 1.12 -7.05
C PHE A 24 -8.94 2.53 -6.75
N LEU A 25 -10.05 2.94 -7.38
CA LEU A 25 -10.66 4.26 -7.12
C LEU A 25 -11.22 4.34 -5.70
N LEU A 26 -11.91 3.29 -5.22
CA LEU A 26 -12.39 3.22 -3.85
C LEU A 26 -11.24 3.29 -2.85
N TRP A 27 -10.10 2.66 -3.12
CA TRP A 27 -8.94 2.77 -2.24
C TRP A 27 -8.47 4.23 -2.03
N ILE A 28 -8.49 5.04 -3.09
CA ILE A 28 -8.05 6.45 -3.05
C ILE A 28 -9.12 7.35 -2.40
N PHE A 29 -10.40 7.12 -2.72
CA PHE A 29 -11.47 8.07 -2.41
C PHE A 29 -12.42 7.62 -1.27
N GLU A 30 -12.31 6.40 -0.75
CA GLU A 30 -13.11 5.93 0.40
C GLU A 30 -13.02 6.91 1.58
N GLY A 31 -11.80 7.40 1.89
CA GLY A 31 -11.62 8.37 2.97
C GLY A 31 -12.35 9.70 2.71
N ALA A 32 -12.36 10.18 1.48
CA ALA A 32 -13.07 11.40 1.09
C ALA A 32 -14.59 11.21 1.19
N LEU A 33 -15.11 10.04 0.78
CA LEU A 33 -16.51 9.68 0.96
C LEU A 33 -16.90 9.73 2.45
N ARG A 34 -16.05 9.17 3.33
CA ARG A 34 -16.30 9.07 4.77
C ARG A 34 -16.15 10.39 5.54
N LYS A 35 -15.45 11.37 4.97
CA LYS A 35 -15.22 12.69 5.59
C LYS A 35 -16.18 13.75 5.08
N TRP A 36 -16.39 13.81 3.76
CA TRP A 36 -16.98 14.97 3.11
C TRP A 36 -18.31 14.70 2.41
N ILE A 37 -18.52 13.50 1.85
CA ILE A 37 -19.66 13.24 0.96
C ILE A 37 -20.78 12.48 1.68
N LEU A 38 -20.44 11.39 2.38
CA LEU A 38 -21.37 10.50 3.07
C LEU A 38 -20.91 10.25 4.53
N PRO A 39 -20.76 11.30 5.36
CA PRO A 39 -20.27 11.15 6.73
C PRO A 39 -21.15 10.22 7.57
N GLY A 40 -22.47 10.25 7.41
CA GLY A 40 -23.40 9.34 8.10
C GLY A 40 -23.22 7.85 7.75
N LEU A 41 -22.57 7.53 6.63
CA LEU A 41 -22.26 6.16 6.21
C LEU A 41 -20.78 5.80 6.46
N ALA A 42 -20.07 6.56 7.30
CA ALA A 42 -18.64 6.37 7.50
C ALA A 42 -18.24 4.98 8.04
N THR A 43 -19.12 4.33 8.81
CA THR A 43 -18.90 2.98 9.33
C THR A 43 -19.13 1.91 8.26
N PRO A 44 -20.29 1.83 7.57
CA PRO A 44 -20.47 0.91 6.44
C PRO A 44 -19.41 1.05 5.34
N LEU A 45 -18.94 2.27 5.08
CA LEU A 45 -17.92 2.51 4.06
C LEU A 45 -16.54 1.88 4.38
N LEU A 46 -16.29 1.41 5.62
CA LEU A 46 -15.08 0.64 5.96
C LEU A 46 -14.96 -0.68 5.17
N VAL A 47 -16.08 -1.20 4.70
CA VAL A 47 -16.16 -2.48 3.97
C VAL A 47 -16.62 -2.28 2.52
N VAL A 48 -16.59 -1.04 2.00
CA VAL A 48 -17.10 -0.70 0.65
C VAL A 48 -16.41 -1.48 -0.48
N ARG A 49 -15.17 -1.94 -0.24
CA ARG A 49 -14.38 -2.71 -1.22
C ARG A 49 -14.67 -4.21 -1.17
N ASP A 50 -15.33 -4.72 -0.13
CA ASP A 50 -15.57 -6.15 0.05
C ASP A 50 -16.52 -6.72 -1.01
N PRO A 51 -17.67 -6.06 -1.34
CA PRO A 51 -18.51 -6.52 -2.44
C PRO A 51 -17.78 -6.55 -3.79
N VAL A 52 -16.89 -5.58 -4.01
CA VAL A 52 -16.06 -5.53 -5.23
C VAL A 52 -15.07 -6.69 -5.25
N ALA A 53 -14.44 -7.01 -4.12
CA ALA A 53 -13.54 -8.16 -4.00
C ALA A 53 -14.27 -9.49 -4.22
N ILE A 54 -15.45 -9.67 -3.63
CA ILE A 54 -16.31 -10.84 -3.84
C ILE A 54 -16.65 -10.98 -5.32
N PHE A 55 -17.09 -9.89 -5.97
CA PHE A 55 -17.39 -9.90 -7.41
C PHE A 55 -16.17 -10.31 -8.24
N ILE A 56 -14.97 -9.78 -7.94
CA ILE A 56 -13.73 -10.15 -8.64
C ILE A 56 -13.44 -11.64 -8.49
N ILE A 57 -13.57 -12.22 -7.29
CA ILE A 57 -13.32 -13.64 -7.02
C ILE A 57 -14.33 -14.51 -7.77
N LEU A 58 -15.64 -14.23 -7.63
CA LEU A 58 -16.70 -14.98 -8.30
C LEU A 58 -16.53 -14.94 -9.82
N ARG A 59 -16.18 -13.76 -10.37
CA ARG A 59 -15.96 -13.62 -11.81
C ARG A 59 -14.67 -14.29 -12.28
N ALA A 60 -13.64 -14.33 -11.44
CA ALA A 60 -12.41 -15.07 -11.73
C ALA A 60 -12.66 -16.58 -11.81
N PHE A 61 -13.47 -17.14 -10.92
CA PHE A 61 -13.94 -18.53 -11.02
C PHE A 61 -14.77 -18.76 -12.28
N TYR A 62 -15.77 -17.92 -12.55
CA TYR A 62 -16.61 -18.03 -13.75
C TYR A 62 -15.82 -18.00 -15.06
N LEU A 63 -14.75 -17.19 -15.11
CA LEU A 63 -13.87 -17.06 -16.28
C LEU A 63 -12.67 -18.01 -16.26
N ASN A 64 -12.62 -18.97 -15.33
CA ASN A 64 -11.54 -19.96 -15.19
C ASN A 64 -10.13 -19.33 -15.11
N VAL A 65 -9.99 -18.19 -14.43
CA VAL A 65 -8.69 -17.55 -14.18
C VAL A 65 -7.89 -18.46 -13.25
N LYS A 66 -6.66 -18.82 -13.64
CA LYS A 66 -5.78 -19.72 -12.88
C LYS A 66 -5.03 -18.99 -11.76
N PHE A 67 -5.77 -18.43 -10.81
CA PHE A 67 -5.18 -17.64 -9.70
C PHE A 67 -4.85 -18.47 -8.45
N LEU A 68 -5.49 -19.64 -8.28
CA LEU A 68 -5.29 -20.50 -7.11
C LEU A 68 -3.85 -21.02 -7.06
N ASN A 69 -3.25 -20.95 -5.87
CA ASN A 69 -1.90 -21.40 -5.58
C ASN A 69 -1.75 -21.75 -4.10
N VAL A 70 -0.58 -22.28 -3.73
CA VAL A 70 -0.29 -22.71 -2.35
C VAL A 70 -0.49 -21.60 -1.32
N TYR A 71 -0.20 -20.34 -1.63
CA TYR A 71 -0.39 -19.22 -0.69
C TYR A 71 -1.86 -19.01 -0.39
N ILE A 72 -2.73 -19.05 -1.40
CA ILE A 72 -4.18 -18.90 -1.19
C ILE A 72 -4.71 -20.07 -0.37
N ILE A 73 -4.30 -21.31 -0.69
CA ILE A 73 -4.76 -22.50 0.04
C ILE A 73 -4.36 -22.41 1.51
N LEU A 74 -3.10 -22.09 1.80
CA LEU A 74 -2.62 -21.94 3.18
C LEU A 74 -3.31 -20.79 3.91
N ALA A 75 -3.50 -19.64 3.26
CA ALA A 75 -4.23 -18.51 3.81
C ALA A 75 -5.68 -18.89 4.17
N LEU A 76 -6.37 -19.59 3.27
CA LEU A 76 -7.74 -20.08 3.51
C LEU A 76 -7.77 -21.03 4.71
N VAL A 77 -6.88 -22.03 4.77
CA VAL A 77 -6.84 -23.01 5.86
C VAL A 77 -6.56 -22.34 7.20
N PHE A 78 -5.50 -21.53 7.32
CA PHE A 78 -5.15 -20.88 8.59
C PHE A 78 -6.22 -19.89 9.06
N THR A 79 -6.84 -19.14 8.14
CA THR A 79 -7.87 -18.18 8.50
C THR A 79 -9.21 -18.86 8.84
N LEU A 80 -9.62 -19.91 8.13
CA LEU A 80 -10.84 -20.64 8.46
C LEU A 80 -10.72 -21.39 9.79
N LEU A 81 -9.60 -22.07 10.03
CA LEU A 81 -9.38 -22.74 11.32
C LEU A 81 -9.26 -21.72 12.46
N GLY A 82 -8.56 -20.60 12.25
CA GLY A 82 -8.50 -19.51 13.22
C GLY A 82 -9.88 -18.92 13.51
N LEU A 83 -10.73 -18.74 12.49
CA LEU A 83 -12.10 -18.27 12.67
C LEU A 83 -12.93 -19.26 13.49
N VAL A 84 -12.83 -20.56 13.23
CA VAL A 84 -13.50 -21.58 14.05
C VAL A 84 -13.09 -21.45 15.51
N ILE A 85 -11.78 -21.40 15.81
CA ILE A 85 -11.28 -21.24 17.19
C ILE A 85 -11.80 -19.95 17.82
N THR A 86 -11.79 -18.83 17.09
CA THR A 86 -12.32 -17.55 17.59
C THR A 86 -13.79 -17.63 17.95
N LEU A 87 -14.60 -18.33 17.16
CA LEU A 87 -16.04 -18.43 17.38
C LEU A 87 -16.41 -19.46 18.46
N THR A 88 -15.63 -20.53 18.63
CA THR A 88 -15.94 -21.59 19.60
C THR A 88 -15.24 -21.41 20.96
N PHE A 89 -13.99 -20.93 20.96
CA PHE A 89 -13.13 -20.83 22.16
C PHE A 89 -12.61 -19.42 22.44
N GLY A 90 -12.85 -18.48 21.54
CA GLY A 90 -12.42 -17.09 21.65
C GLY A 90 -13.55 -16.15 22.07
N HIS A 91 -13.56 -14.94 21.50
CA HIS A 91 -14.56 -13.93 21.85
C HIS A 91 -15.99 -14.20 21.31
N GLY A 92 -16.19 -15.20 20.46
CA GLY A 92 -17.52 -15.63 19.97
C GLY A 92 -18.26 -14.67 19.01
N ASN A 93 -17.87 -13.39 18.96
CA ASN A 93 -18.50 -12.39 18.08
C ASN A 93 -18.26 -12.64 16.58
N LEU A 94 -19.33 -13.02 15.87
CA LEU A 94 -19.31 -13.31 14.43
C LEU A 94 -18.81 -12.13 13.57
N PHE A 95 -19.29 -10.91 13.84
CA PHE A 95 -18.95 -9.75 13.02
C PHE A 95 -17.48 -9.36 13.15
N VAL A 96 -16.92 -9.45 14.36
CA VAL A 96 -15.49 -9.18 14.60
C VAL A 96 -14.62 -10.25 13.94
N GLY A 97 -14.99 -11.52 14.09
CA GLY A 97 -14.28 -12.64 13.47
C GLY A 97 -14.27 -12.54 11.94
N LEU A 98 -15.44 -12.26 11.32
CA LEU A 98 -15.54 -12.07 9.86
C LEU A 98 -14.79 -10.82 9.39
N TYR A 99 -14.80 -9.74 10.17
CA TYR A 99 -14.05 -8.52 9.85
C TYR A 99 -12.52 -8.73 9.87
N GLY A 100 -12.02 -9.64 10.70
CA GLY A 100 -10.63 -10.11 10.65
C GLY A 100 -10.38 -11.05 9.47
N ALA A 101 -11.26 -12.05 9.29
CA ALA A 101 -11.11 -13.11 8.30
C ALA A 101 -11.08 -12.58 6.85
N ARG A 102 -11.87 -11.55 6.54
CA ARG A 102 -11.96 -10.97 5.18
C ARG A 102 -10.63 -10.56 4.57
N ILE A 103 -9.63 -10.23 5.39
CA ILE A 103 -8.30 -9.81 4.94
C ILE A 103 -7.68 -10.93 4.09
N MET A 104 -7.63 -12.14 4.63
CA MET A 104 -7.01 -13.29 3.98
C MET A 104 -7.98 -14.06 3.09
N LEU A 105 -9.29 -14.05 3.39
CA LEU A 105 -10.29 -14.78 2.60
C LEU A 105 -10.73 -14.01 1.33
N LEU A 106 -10.83 -12.69 1.38
CA LEU A 106 -11.31 -11.88 0.26
C LEU A 106 -10.19 -11.10 -0.40
N HIS A 107 -9.47 -10.28 0.35
CA HIS A 107 -8.52 -9.33 -0.25
C HIS A 107 -7.21 -9.97 -0.70
N PHE A 108 -6.70 -10.95 0.03
CA PHE A 108 -5.44 -11.61 -0.32
C PHE A 108 -5.49 -12.35 -1.69
N PRO A 109 -6.54 -13.12 -2.04
CA PRO A 109 -6.66 -13.75 -3.36
C PRO A 109 -6.64 -12.76 -4.54
N LEU A 110 -7.13 -11.52 -4.35
CA LEU A 110 -7.13 -10.50 -5.40
C LEU A 110 -5.72 -10.19 -5.92
N ILE A 111 -4.68 -10.32 -5.09
CA ILE A 111 -3.27 -10.14 -5.50
C ILE A 111 -2.96 -11.02 -6.72
N PHE A 112 -3.35 -12.29 -6.64
CA PHE A 112 -3.07 -13.27 -7.67
C PHE A 112 -4.00 -13.12 -8.88
N ILE A 113 -5.28 -12.76 -8.65
CA ILE A 113 -6.21 -12.46 -9.74
C ILE A 113 -5.72 -11.26 -10.56
N ILE A 114 -5.29 -10.18 -9.91
CA ILE A 114 -4.70 -9.01 -10.57
C ILE A 114 -3.46 -9.43 -11.37
N GLY A 115 -2.61 -10.28 -10.79
CA GLY A 115 -1.40 -10.82 -11.41
C GLY A 115 -1.64 -11.61 -12.70
N GLU A 116 -2.75 -12.33 -12.78
CA GLU A 116 -3.13 -13.14 -13.96
C GLU A 116 -3.91 -12.34 -15.02
N VAL A 117 -4.66 -11.32 -14.60
CA VAL A 117 -5.62 -10.62 -15.47
C VAL A 117 -5.05 -9.35 -16.10
N LEU A 118 -4.23 -8.58 -15.37
CA LEU A 118 -3.71 -7.32 -15.87
C LEU A 118 -2.55 -7.51 -16.84
N LYS A 119 -2.59 -6.76 -17.94
CA LYS A 119 -1.52 -6.70 -18.93
C LYS A 119 -0.68 -5.45 -18.74
N LYS A 120 0.47 -5.39 -19.42
CA LYS A 120 1.36 -4.22 -19.39
C LYS A 120 0.62 -2.92 -19.66
N GLU A 121 -0.27 -2.88 -20.66
CA GLU A 121 -1.02 -1.67 -20.99
C GLU A 121 -1.94 -1.22 -19.84
N ASP A 122 -2.49 -2.15 -19.07
CA ASP A 122 -3.32 -1.83 -17.91
C ASP A 122 -2.49 -1.21 -16.79
N LEU A 123 -1.29 -1.74 -16.54
CA LEU A 123 -0.32 -1.19 -15.57
C LEU A 123 0.09 0.24 -15.94
N LEU A 124 0.40 0.48 -17.23
CA LEU A 124 0.77 1.81 -17.72
C LEU A 124 -0.40 2.80 -17.61
N LYS A 125 -1.63 2.35 -17.91
CA LYS A 125 -2.84 3.19 -17.75
C LYS A 125 -3.05 3.56 -16.29
N LEU A 126 -2.94 2.60 -15.36
CA LEU A 126 -3.04 2.85 -13.93
C LEU A 126 -1.96 3.85 -13.47
N GLY A 127 -0.73 3.70 -13.95
CA GLY A 127 0.35 4.63 -13.67
C GLY A 127 0.04 6.06 -14.10
N ARG A 128 -0.46 6.26 -15.33
CA ARG A 128 -0.83 7.60 -15.83
C ARG A 128 -1.99 8.20 -15.02
N VAL A 129 -3.00 7.40 -14.65
CA VAL A 129 -4.09 7.86 -13.79
C VAL A 129 -3.57 8.24 -12.41
N MET A 130 -2.63 7.48 -11.83
CA MET A 130 -1.98 7.86 -10.57
C MET A 130 -1.25 9.19 -10.67
N LEU A 131 -0.52 9.44 -11.76
CA LEU A 131 0.15 10.73 -11.96
C LEU A 131 -0.84 11.90 -11.99
N MET A 132 -2.01 11.71 -12.59
CA MET A 132 -3.08 12.72 -12.65
C MET A 132 -3.75 12.94 -11.29
N VAL A 133 -4.13 11.84 -10.63
CA VAL A 133 -4.77 11.88 -9.30
C VAL A 133 -3.83 12.49 -8.27
N ASN A 134 -2.51 12.26 -8.39
CA ASN A 134 -1.52 12.87 -7.53
C ASN A 134 -1.65 14.39 -7.45
N ILE A 135 -1.80 15.05 -8.60
CA ILE A 135 -1.91 16.52 -8.64
C ILE A 135 -3.10 16.97 -7.80
N LEU A 136 -4.26 16.31 -7.95
CA LEU A 136 -5.46 16.59 -7.18
C LEU A 136 -5.27 16.30 -5.68
N VAL A 137 -4.66 15.17 -5.32
CA VAL A 137 -4.39 14.81 -3.92
C VAL A 137 -3.41 15.78 -3.27
N THR A 138 -2.37 16.23 -3.99
CA THR A 138 -1.41 17.22 -3.50
C THR A 138 -2.07 18.58 -3.26
N VAL A 139 -2.98 19.03 -4.13
CA VAL A 139 -3.75 20.26 -3.89
C VAL A 139 -4.56 20.16 -2.61
N ILE A 140 -5.23 19.03 -2.36
CA ILE A 140 -5.92 18.79 -1.09
C ILE A 140 -4.95 18.83 0.09
N VAL A 141 -3.80 18.17 -0.01
CA VAL A 141 -2.77 18.14 1.04
C VAL A 141 -2.26 19.54 1.35
N TYR A 142 -2.02 20.36 0.33
CA TYR A 142 -1.64 21.75 0.49
C TYR A 142 -2.68 22.52 1.33
N PHE A 143 -3.95 22.45 0.95
CA PHE A 143 -5.00 23.14 1.69
C PHE A 143 -5.19 22.59 3.11
N GLN A 144 -5.07 21.28 3.31
CA GLN A 144 -5.12 20.67 4.64
C GLN A 144 -3.98 21.15 5.55
N PHE A 145 -2.78 21.35 4.99
CA PHE A 145 -1.62 21.78 5.73
C PHE A 145 -1.73 23.24 6.20
N ILE A 146 -2.22 24.14 5.35
CA ILE A 146 -2.32 25.58 5.67
C ILE A 146 -3.61 25.95 6.41
N SER A 147 -4.67 25.15 6.30
CA SER A 147 -5.95 25.49 6.89
C SER A 147 -6.04 25.08 8.37
N PRO A 148 -6.84 25.81 9.19
CA PRO A 148 -7.15 25.39 10.55
C PRO A 148 -7.75 23.98 10.61
N GLN A 149 -7.59 23.28 11.74
CA GLN A 149 -8.14 21.93 11.92
C GLN A 149 -9.67 21.89 11.97
N THR A 150 -10.32 23.03 12.21
CA THR A 150 -11.78 23.23 12.19
C THR A 150 -12.34 23.46 10.79
N SER A 151 -11.49 23.66 9.77
CA SER A 151 -11.94 23.89 8.40
C SER A 151 -12.54 22.63 7.77
N PHE A 152 -13.48 22.80 6.84
CA PHE A 152 -14.14 21.70 6.13
C PHE A 152 -13.17 20.67 5.55
N ILE A 153 -12.06 21.12 4.96
CA ILE A 153 -11.06 20.24 4.34
C ILE A 153 -10.30 19.37 5.35
N ASN A 154 -10.28 19.79 6.61
CA ASN A 154 -9.67 19.07 7.73
C ASN A 154 -10.67 18.32 8.61
N VAL A 155 -11.96 18.27 8.24
CA VAL A 155 -12.96 17.48 8.98
C VAL A 155 -12.61 16.00 9.00
N GLY A 156 -12.77 15.38 10.18
CA GLY A 156 -12.51 13.96 10.43
C GLY A 156 -13.55 13.01 9.84
N ILE A 157 -13.33 11.71 10.09
CA ILE A 157 -14.23 10.64 9.65
C ILE A 157 -15.59 10.82 10.35
N GLY A 158 -16.68 10.67 9.60
CA GLY A 158 -18.04 10.82 10.14
C GLY A 158 -18.50 12.27 10.24
N GLY A 159 -17.73 13.23 9.71
CA GLY A 159 -18.05 14.66 9.83
C GLY A 159 -17.65 15.27 11.17
N GLU A 160 -16.94 14.52 12.01
CA GLU A 160 -16.62 14.90 13.39
C GLU A 160 -15.13 15.15 13.58
N GLY A 161 -14.80 16.08 14.47
CA GLY A 161 -13.42 16.40 14.85
C GLY A 161 -12.55 16.78 13.64
N SER A 162 -11.27 16.41 13.72
CA SER A 162 -10.30 16.71 12.66
C SER A 162 -9.60 15.46 12.13
N ALA A 163 -9.29 15.48 10.84
CA ALA A 163 -8.51 14.45 10.16
C ALA A 163 -6.99 14.66 10.29
N GLY A 164 -6.54 15.82 10.78
CA GLY A 164 -5.13 16.08 10.98
C GLY A 164 -4.61 15.34 12.20
N PHE A 165 -3.49 14.64 12.02
CA PHE A 165 -2.77 14.01 13.12
C PHE A 165 -1.67 14.95 13.62
N SER A 166 -1.27 14.82 14.89
CA SER A 166 -0.21 15.68 15.46
C SER A 166 1.06 15.67 14.61
N GLY A 167 1.53 16.87 14.27
CA GLY A 167 2.78 17.12 13.54
C GLY A 167 3.82 17.78 14.43
N SER A 168 4.48 18.81 13.93
CA SER A 168 5.46 19.63 14.67
C SER A 168 5.17 21.11 14.47
N MET A 169 5.69 21.97 15.35
CA MET A 169 5.57 23.44 15.27
C MET A 169 4.10 23.94 15.14
N GLY A 170 3.14 23.22 15.73
CA GLY A 170 1.71 23.55 15.64
C GLY A 170 1.03 23.14 14.32
N TYR A 171 1.79 22.62 13.34
CA TYR A 171 1.24 22.08 12.10
C TYR A 171 0.80 20.64 12.28
N PHE A 172 -0.26 20.28 11.56
CA PHE A 172 -0.84 18.94 11.57
C PHE A 172 -0.48 18.19 10.29
N ARG A 173 -0.45 16.87 10.38
CA ARG A 173 -0.16 15.98 9.27
C ARG A 173 -1.42 15.77 8.43
N PRO A 174 -1.43 16.20 7.15
CA PRO A 174 -2.56 16.00 6.25
C PRO A 174 -2.87 14.52 6.01
N SER A 175 -4.14 14.21 5.75
CA SER A 175 -4.61 12.87 5.38
C SER A 175 -4.97 12.74 3.89
N GLY A 176 -4.97 13.85 3.15
CA GLY A 176 -5.42 13.92 1.75
C GLY A 176 -6.86 13.42 1.61
N THR A 177 -7.10 12.58 0.61
CA THR A 177 -8.37 11.88 0.41
C THR A 177 -8.53 10.65 1.31
N PHE A 178 -7.53 10.31 2.12
CA PHE A 178 -7.57 9.12 2.98
C PHE A 178 -8.17 9.45 4.35
N SER A 179 -8.60 8.39 5.04
CA SER A 179 -9.13 8.48 6.40
C SER A 179 -8.05 8.80 7.44
N PHE A 180 -6.79 8.53 7.14
CA PHE A 180 -5.66 8.77 8.03
C PHE A 180 -4.35 8.96 7.25
N THR A 181 -3.36 9.58 7.90
CA THR A 181 -2.05 9.94 7.31
C THR A 181 -1.28 8.75 6.74
N THR A 182 -1.46 7.54 7.28
CA THR A 182 -0.78 6.31 6.79
C THR A 182 -1.22 5.94 5.38
N GLY A 183 -2.50 6.13 5.04
CA GLY A 183 -3.01 5.92 3.68
C GLY A 183 -2.37 6.89 2.68
N LEU A 184 -2.24 8.15 3.07
CA LEU A 184 -1.57 9.18 2.27
C LEU A 184 -0.08 8.87 2.06
N SER A 185 0.62 8.44 3.11
CA SER A 185 2.01 7.98 2.97
C SER A 185 2.13 6.82 1.99
N ALA A 186 1.27 5.80 2.10
CA ALA A 186 1.28 4.67 1.18
C ALA A 186 0.99 5.10 -0.28
N PHE A 187 0.11 6.09 -0.48
CA PHE A 187 -0.18 6.66 -1.80
C PHE A 187 1.05 7.31 -2.44
N TYR A 188 1.76 8.20 -1.75
CA TYR A 188 2.93 8.87 -2.31
C TYR A 188 4.10 7.91 -2.56
N ILE A 189 4.29 6.91 -1.69
CA ILE A 189 5.28 5.85 -1.90
C ILE A 189 4.93 5.07 -3.16
N PHE A 190 3.69 4.62 -3.31
CA PHE A 190 3.27 3.88 -4.51
C PHE A 190 3.33 4.75 -5.78
N LEU A 191 2.87 5.99 -5.74
CA LEU A 191 2.97 6.93 -6.85
C LEU A 191 4.41 7.10 -7.35
N SER A 192 5.37 7.17 -6.42
CA SER A 192 6.78 7.37 -6.78
C SER A 192 7.31 6.27 -7.69
N VAL A 193 6.74 5.05 -7.62
CA VAL A 193 7.03 3.94 -8.55
C VAL A 193 6.84 4.39 -9.99
N PHE A 194 5.69 5.02 -10.28
CA PHE A 194 5.35 5.46 -11.63
C PHE A 194 6.12 6.71 -12.04
N VAL A 195 6.40 7.64 -11.13
CA VAL A 195 7.26 8.80 -11.41
C VAL A 195 8.64 8.31 -11.86
N PHE A 196 9.30 7.48 -11.05
CA PHE A 196 10.61 6.92 -11.40
C PHE A 196 10.55 6.06 -12.67
N TYR A 197 9.53 5.20 -12.81
CA TYR A 197 9.39 4.36 -13.97
C TYR A 197 9.22 5.16 -15.27
N PHE A 198 8.39 6.20 -15.31
CA PHE A 198 8.16 6.98 -16.54
C PHE A 198 9.33 7.91 -16.90
N TRP A 199 10.12 8.39 -15.92
CA TRP A 199 11.37 9.11 -16.22
C TRP A 199 12.45 8.22 -16.84
N LEU A 200 12.48 6.94 -16.48
CA LEU A 200 13.55 6.02 -16.87
C LEU A 200 13.18 5.11 -18.04
N SER A 201 11.90 4.77 -18.19
CA SER A 201 11.42 3.91 -19.27
C SER A 201 11.28 4.65 -20.60
N LYS A 202 11.11 3.90 -21.68
CA LYS A 202 10.78 4.43 -23.01
C LYS A 202 9.27 4.44 -23.27
N GLU A 203 8.46 4.14 -22.26
CA GLU A 203 7.01 4.04 -22.41
C GLU A 203 6.38 5.43 -22.58
N ALA A 204 5.35 5.53 -23.42
CA ALA A 204 4.69 6.80 -23.67
C ALA A 204 3.98 7.33 -22.41
N CYS A 205 4.34 8.55 -22.00
CA CYS A 205 3.66 9.36 -20.99
C CYS A 205 3.73 10.84 -21.41
N SER A 206 2.68 11.61 -21.14
CA SER A 206 2.71 13.06 -21.35
C SER A 206 3.81 13.68 -20.48
N LYS A 207 4.74 14.42 -21.11
CA LYS A 207 5.84 15.10 -20.39
C LYS A 207 5.31 16.13 -19.40
N ILE A 208 4.26 16.86 -19.79
CA ILE A 208 3.60 17.86 -18.94
C ILE A 208 3.03 17.18 -17.70
N LEU A 209 2.32 16.06 -17.88
CA LEU A 209 1.76 15.28 -16.77
C LEU A 209 2.85 14.76 -15.83
N LEU A 210 3.94 14.22 -16.40
CA LEU A 210 5.05 13.68 -15.62
C LEU A 210 5.75 14.77 -14.81
N ILE A 211 6.04 15.92 -15.43
CA ILE A 211 6.67 17.08 -14.76
C ILE A 211 5.76 17.62 -13.66
N ALA A 212 4.48 17.88 -13.97
CA ALA A 212 3.51 18.38 -12.99
C ALA A 212 3.34 17.42 -11.80
N SER A 213 3.27 16.12 -12.08
CA SER A 213 3.17 15.11 -11.02
C SER A 213 4.46 14.97 -10.21
N THR A 214 5.63 15.15 -10.83
CA THR A 214 6.92 15.17 -10.12
C THR A 214 7.01 16.36 -9.17
N ILE A 215 6.63 17.56 -9.64
CA ILE A 215 6.55 18.77 -8.80
C ILE A 215 5.57 18.57 -7.65
N ALA A 216 4.38 18.03 -7.94
CA ALA A 216 3.36 17.75 -6.92
C ALA A 216 3.86 16.75 -5.86
N LEU A 217 4.54 15.67 -6.27
CA LEU A 217 5.17 14.73 -5.33
C LEU A 217 6.21 15.44 -4.46
N LEU A 218 7.09 16.25 -5.05
CA LEU A 218 8.12 16.98 -4.31
C LEU A 218 7.50 17.91 -3.28
N ILE A 219 6.48 18.69 -3.65
CA ILE A 219 5.77 19.59 -2.72
C ILE A 219 5.09 18.79 -1.61
N ALA A 220 4.48 17.66 -1.92
CA ALA A 220 3.74 16.88 -0.94
C ALA A 220 4.64 16.25 0.14
N LEU A 221 5.86 15.84 -0.20
CA LEU A 221 6.76 15.14 0.74
C LEU A 221 6.97 15.90 2.07
N PRO A 222 7.46 17.16 2.08
CA PRO A 222 7.59 17.94 3.30
C PRO A 222 6.23 18.24 3.95
N LEU A 223 5.19 18.56 3.16
CA LEU A 223 3.86 18.89 3.69
C LEU A 223 3.15 17.72 4.38
N THR A 224 3.46 16.47 4.02
CA THR A 224 2.94 15.32 4.76
C THR A 224 3.52 15.20 6.17
N VAL A 225 4.64 15.89 6.43
CA VAL A 225 5.40 15.87 7.68
C VAL A 225 5.63 14.41 8.13
N SER A 226 5.85 13.49 7.17
CA SER A 226 5.85 12.03 7.41
C SER A 226 7.18 11.39 7.01
N ARG A 227 7.95 10.93 8.02
CA ARG A 227 9.22 10.22 7.81
C ARG A 227 9.05 8.95 6.96
N THR A 228 7.92 8.26 7.12
CA THR A 228 7.58 7.06 6.34
C THR A 228 7.39 7.39 4.86
N SER A 229 6.74 8.53 4.53
CA SER A 229 6.58 8.95 3.12
C SER A 229 7.94 9.16 2.46
N VAL A 230 8.81 9.96 3.11
CA VAL A 230 10.15 10.29 2.57
C VAL A 230 11.01 9.04 2.47
N GLY A 231 11.12 8.25 3.56
CA GLY A 231 11.91 7.02 3.57
C GLY A 231 11.42 5.98 2.56
N GLY A 232 10.10 5.86 2.37
CA GLY A 232 9.52 4.96 1.38
C GLY A 232 9.79 5.38 -0.06
N VAL A 233 9.74 6.68 -0.39
CA VAL A 233 10.11 7.17 -1.73
C VAL A 233 11.61 6.94 -1.99
N ILE A 234 12.47 7.14 -1.00
CA ILE A 234 13.90 6.81 -1.09
C ILE A 234 14.09 5.30 -1.35
N LEU A 235 13.34 4.45 -0.63
CA LEU A 235 13.39 3.00 -0.84
C LEU A 235 12.96 2.60 -2.25
N VAL A 236 11.90 3.20 -2.79
CA VAL A 236 11.49 3.00 -4.20
C VAL A 236 12.59 3.47 -5.15
N GLY A 237 13.25 4.59 -4.87
CA GLY A 237 14.42 5.06 -5.63
C GLY A 237 15.57 4.05 -5.62
N PHE A 238 15.89 3.46 -4.46
CA PHE A 238 16.91 2.41 -4.34
C PHE A 238 16.56 1.17 -5.16
N PHE A 239 15.33 0.68 -5.07
CA PHE A 239 14.89 -0.46 -5.87
C PHE A 239 14.84 -0.16 -7.37
N THR A 240 14.53 1.09 -7.73
CA THR A 240 14.64 1.58 -9.12
C THR A 240 16.08 1.57 -9.60
N PHE A 241 17.03 2.01 -8.77
CA PHE A 241 18.45 1.89 -9.07
C PHE A 241 18.82 0.44 -9.39
N LEU A 242 18.49 -0.51 -8.51
CA LEU A 242 18.74 -1.94 -8.73
C LEU A 242 18.10 -2.48 -10.03
N GLY A 243 16.89 -2.02 -10.37
CA GLY A 243 16.22 -2.39 -11.62
C GLY A 243 16.86 -1.78 -12.88
N SER A 244 17.43 -0.59 -12.74
CA SER A 244 18.06 0.18 -13.83
C SER A 244 19.51 -0.22 -14.12
N SER A 245 20.22 -0.83 -13.15
CA SER A 245 21.64 -1.22 -13.24
C SER A 245 21.96 -2.32 -14.25
N THR A 246 21.02 -2.63 -15.13
CA THR A 246 21.19 -3.58 -16.24
C THR A 246 21.90 -2.96 -17.45
N SER A 247 22.04 -1.63 -17.51
CA SER A 247 22.88 -0.97 -18.52
C SER A 247 23.47 0.34 -18.02
N PHE A 248 24.71 0.64 -18.42
CA PHE A 248 25.39 1.89 -18.06
C PHE A 248 24.60 3.15 -18.47
N LYS A 249 23.94 3.11 -19.63
CA LYS A 249 23.07 4.20 -20.12
C LYS A 249 21.89 4.47 -19.18
N SER A 250 21.29 3.43 -18.58
CA SER A 250 20.20 3.57 -17.62
C SER A 250 20.66 4.17 -16.29
N ILE A 251 21.87 3.81 -15.84
CA ILE A 251 22.49 4.38 -14.63
C ILE A 251 22.74 5.87 -14.83
N ILE A 252 23.31 6.28 -15.97
CA ILE A 252 23.50 7.71 -16.29
C ILE A 252 22.15 8.44 -16.30
N ARG A 253 21.12 7.86 -16.92
CA ARG A 253 19.77 8.48 -16.96
C ARG A 253 19.19 8.66 -15.57
N LEU A 254 19.37 7.68 -14.69
CA LEU A 254 18.94 7.77 -13.30
C LEU A 254 19.73 8.84 -12.54
N ALA A 255 21.06 8.87 -12.66
CA ALA A 255 21.87 9.91 -12.04
C ALA A 255 21.42 11.31 -12.50
N PHE A 256 21.22 11.50 -13.80
CA PHE A 256 20.70 12.74 -14.36
C PHE A 256 19.30 13.09 -13.82
N THR A 257 18.40 12.11 -13.72
CA THR A 257 17.05 12.30 -13.16
C THR A 257 17.11 12.70 -11.69
N LEU A 258 17.98 12.07 -10.90
CA LEU A 258 18.18 12.43 -9.49
C LEU A 258 18.77 13.83 -9.33
N VAL A 259 19.73 14.21 -10.19
CA VAL A 259 20.29 15.58 -10.21
C VAL A 259 19.21 16.61 -10.57
N LEU A 260 18.36 16.33 -11.57
CA LEU A 260 17.24 17.21 -11.92
C LEU A 260 16.23 17.35 -10.78
N ILE A 261 15.87 16.24 -10.14
CA ILE A 261 14.96 16.23 -8.98
C ILE A 261 15.59 17.01 -7.81
N GLY A 262 16.89 16.82 -7.55
CA GLY A 262 17.62 17.56 -6.51
C GLY A 262 17.74 19.05 -6.81
N GLY A 263 18.02 19.42 -8.05
CA GLY A 263 18.05 20.81 -8.50
C GLY A 263 16.66 21.48 -8.36
N LEU A 264 15.60 20.75 -8.74
CA LEU A 264 14.22 21.21 -8.55
C LEU A 264 13.85 21.36 -7.07
N PHE A 265 14.31 20.45 -6.21
CA PHE A 265 14.13 20.57 -4.76
C PHE A 265 14.77 21.85 -4.21
N VAL A 266 16.04 22.13 -4.58
CA VAL A 266 16.74 23.34 -4.15
C VAL A 266 16.06 24.60 -4.70
N PHE A 267 15.57 24.55 -5.95
CA PHE A 267 14.81 25.63 -6.54
C PHE A 267 13.54 25.91 -5.74
N LEU A 268 12.70 24.90 -5.50
CA LEU A 268 11.46 25.02 -4.70
C LEU A 268 11.74 25.53 -3.29
N GLN A 269 12.83 25.06 -2.65
CA GLN A 269 13.25 25.53 -1.33
C GLN A 269 13.56 27.03 -1.28
N LYS A 270 14.05 27.61 -2.38
CA LYS A 270 14.36 29.04 -2.47
C LYS A 270 13.19 29.89 -2.92
N THR A 271 12.33 29.38 -3.81
CA THR A 271 11.28 30.17 -4.45
C THR A 271 9.92 30.06 -3.78
N THR A 272 9.65 28.97 -3.05
CA THR A 272 8.31 28.61 -2.61
C THR A 272 8.23 28.59 -1.09
N VAL A 273 7.64 29.63 -0.49
CA VAL A 273 7.51 29.82 0.96
C VAL A 273 6.87 28.62 1.66
N ILE A 274 5.81 28.05 1.07
CA ILE A 274 5.13 26.90 1.67
C ILE A 274 6.02 25.64 1.69
N PHE A 275 6.89 25.51 0.69
CA PHE A 275 7.79 24.37 0.57
C PHE A 275 8.88 24.46 1.62
N SER A 276 9.49 25.64 1.79
CA SER A 276 10.51 25.87 2.81
C SER A 276 9.95 25.67 4.23
N LEU A 277 8.75 26.19 4.49
CA LEU A 277 8.04 26.00 5.76
C LEU A 277 7.73 24.51 6.02
N GLY A 278 7.20 23.80 5.02
CA GLY A 278 6.95 22.36 5.14
C GLY A 278 8.22 21.57 5.47
N THR A 279 9.33 21.92 4.83
CA THR A 279 10.64 21.29 5.09
C THR A 279 11.11 21.57 6.51
N GLU A 280 10.96 22.80 7.01
CA GLU A 280 11.31 23.17 8.38
C GLU A 280 10.49 22.38 9.41
N VAL A 281 9.17 22.33 9.24
CA VAL A 281 8.26 21.55 10.10
C VAL A 281 8.62 20.06 10.09
N PHE A 282 8.95 19.52 8.91
CA PHE A 282 9.40 18.13 8.78
C PHE A 282 10.74 17.89 9.51
N MET A 283 11.73 18.77 9.33
CA MET A 283 13.04 18.64 9.96
C MET A 283 12.95 18.76 11.48
N SER A 284 12.15 19.70 11.99
CA SER A 284 11.83 19.81 13.42
C SER A 284 11.29 18.49 13.97
N ARG A 285 10.36 17.83 13.26
CA ARG A 285 9.84 16.51 13.66
C ARG A 285 10.92 15.43 13.68
N VAL A 286 11.84 15.46 12.71
CA VAL A 286 12.96 14.51 12.64
C VAL A 286 13.87 14.72 13.85
N GLU A 287 14.22 15.96 14.17
CA GLU A 287 15.08 16.32 15.31
C GLU A 287 14.46 15.93 16.65
N THR A 288 13.19 16.25 16.90
CA THR A 288 12.50 15.86 18.16
C THR A 288 12.51 14.35 18.35
N ALA A 289 12.30 13.58 17.29
CA ALA A 289 12.32 12.12 17.38
C ALA A 289 13.73 11.55 17.57
N ASN A 290 14.78 12.24 17.12
CA ASN A 290 16.18 11.83 17.29
C ASN A 290 16.71 12.19 18.68
N GLY A 291 16.31 13.33 19.25
CA GLY A 291 16.66 13.73 20.63
C GLY A 291 16.20 12.72 21.69
N GLN A 292 15.21 11.89 21.37
CA GLN A 292 14.74 10.78 22.21
C GLN A 292 15.37 9.42 21.88
N SER A 293 16.11 9.28 20.77
CA SER A 293 16.52 7.98 20.20
C SER A 293 18.01 7.84 19.84
N GLY A 294 18.88 8.82 20.08
CA GLY A 294 20.25 8.83 19.55
C GLY A 294 20.31 9.09 18.03
N SER A 295 21.41 8.72 17.37
CA SER A 295 21.69 9.04 15.96
C SER A 295 20.62 8.57 14.96
N VAL A 296 20.41 9.32 13.88
CA VAL A 296 19.33 9.12 12.89
C VAL A 296 19.41 7.75 12.20
N LYS A 297 20.64 7.30 11.89
CA LYS A 297 20.89 6.02 11.21
C LYS A 297 20.55 4.85 12.13
N ASP A 298 20.93 4.96 13.40
CA ASP A 298 20.71 3.90 14.39
C ASP A 298 19.22 3.79 14.72
N SER A 299 18.50 4.92 14.88
CA SER A 299 17.06 4.90 15.16
C SER A 299 16.19 4.38 14.00
N PHE A 300 16.55 4.68 12.74
CA PHE A 300 15.77 4.21 11.59
C PHE A 300 16.03 2.72 11.29
N PHE A 301 17.31 2.32 11.27
CA PHE A 301 17.68 0.94 11.01
C PHE A 301 17.27 0.00 12.16
N ALA A 302 17.46 0.43 13.41
CA ALA A 302 17.02 -0.36 14.56
C ALA A 302 15.50 -0.56 14.58
N ARG A 303 14.70 0.46 14.24
CA ARG A 303 13.22 0.31 14.12
C ARG A 303 12.82 -0.62 12.97
N ALA A 304 13.52 -0.55 11.84
CA ALA A 304 13.26 -1.45 10.73
C ALA A 304 13.57 -2.90 11.13
N LEU A 305 14.70 -3.13 11.80
CA LEU A 305 15.11 -4.45 12.29
C LEU A 305 14.19 -4.95 13.40
N SER A 306 13.86 -4.12 14.39
CA SER A 306 12.98 -4.47 15.50
C SER A 306 11.57 -4.83 15.03
N GLY A 307 11.08 -4.17 13.98
CA GLY A 307 9.82 -4.53 13.32
C GLY A 307 9.79 -5.95 12.74
N PHE A 308 10.94 -6.59 12.49
CA PHE A 308 11.03 -8.01 12.10
C PHE A 308 11.41 -8.93 13.25
N THR A 309 12.31 -8.52 14.14
CA THR A 309 12.81 -9.38 15.21
C THR A 309 11.83 -9.51 16.37
N GLU A 310 11.22 -8.41 16.82
CA GLU A 310 10.27 -8.43 17.94
C GLU A 310 9.07 -9.35 17.68
N PRO A 311 8.45 -9.36 16.47
CA PRO A 311 7.37 -10.29 16.20
C PRO A 311 7.76 -11.74 16.15
N ILE A 312 8.99 -12.06 15.75
CA ILE A 312 9.48 -13.42 15.77
C ILE A 312 9.72 -13.87 17.22
N ILE A 313 10.31 -13.01 18.05
CA ILE A 313 10.53 -13.28 19.47
C ILE A 313 9.18 -13.45 20.20
N SER A 314 8.23 -12.54 19.98
CA SER A 314 6.89 -12.61 20.60
C SER A 314 6.13 -13.87 20.16
N LEU A 315 6.28 -14.28 18.90
CA LEU A 315 5.67 -15.49 18.36
C LEU A 315 6.12 -16.74 19.13
N PHE A 316 7.42 -16.90 19.44
CA PHE A 316 7.92 -18.06 20.20
C PHE A 316 7.38 -18.16 21.63
N HIS A 317 6.86 -17.06 22.18
CA HIS A 317 6.21 -17.02 23.50
C HIS A 317 4.68 -17.09 23.42
N ALA A 318 4.11 -17.13 22.21
CA ALA A 318 2.67 -17.15 22.02
C ALA A 318 2.10 -18.56 22.27
N PRO A 319 0.85 -18.67 22.78
CA PRO A 319 0.14 -19.95 22.82
C PRO A 319 0.04 -20.59 21.43
N LEU A 320 -0.09 -21.92 21.37
CA LEU A 320 -0.20 -22.66 20.10
C LEU A 320 -1.33 -22.12 19.20
N PHE A 321 -2.48 -21.84 19.82
CA PHE A 321 -3.67 -21.29 19.17
C PHE A 321 -4.24 -20.16 20.01
N VAL A 322 -4.72 -19.10 19.35
CA VAL A 322 -5.41 -17.98 20.00
C VAL A 322 -6.69 -17.67 19.24
N GLY A 323 -7.77 -17.36 19.96
CA GLY A 323 -9.11 -17.12 19.42
C GLY A 323 -9.48 -15.65 19.28
N ASN A 324 -8.56 -14.77 18.88
CA ASN A 324 -8.76 -13.31 18.89
C ASN A 324 -8.84 -12.69 17.47
N LEU A 325 -9.18 -13.47 16.45
CA LEU A 325 -9.25 -12.99 15.06
C LEU A 325 -10.12 -11.74 14.91
N GLY A 326 -9.53 -10.66 14.37
CA GLY A 326 -10.22 -9.38 14.17
C GLY A 326 -10.20 -8.43 15.37
N MET A 327 -9.80 -8.88 16.56
CA MET A 327 -9.71 -8.07 17.79
C MET A 327 -8.63 -6.98 17.70
N GLY A 328 -7.56 -7.20 16.91
CA GLY A 328 -6.50 -6.22 16.69
C GLY A 328 -6.87 -5.11 15.71
N THR A 329 -8.10 -5.09 15.18
CA THR A 329 -8.59 -4.04 14.30
C THR A 329 -9.33 -2.95 15.09
N ASN A 330 -9.27 -1.69 14.64
CA ASN A 330 -10.03 -0.59 15.29
C ASN A 330 -11.55 -0.83 15.30
N ALA A 331 -12.08 -1.54 14.30
CA ALA A 331 -13.49 -1.90 14.26
C ALA A 331 -13.79 -3.01 15.28
N GLY A 332 -12.94 -4.04 15.35
CA GLY A 332 -13.05 -5.11 16.33
C GLY A 332 -12.96 -4.60 17.76
N SER A 333 -12.00 -3.72 18.06
CA SER A 333 -11.87 -3.14 19.40
C SER A 333 -13.09 -2.32 19.80
N GLN A 334 -13.64 -1.53 18.87
CA GLN A 334 -14.81 -0.71 19.11
C GLN A 334 -16.05 -1.57 19.39
N LEU A 335 -16.22 -2.68 18.64
CA LEU A 335 -17.35 -3.58 18.81
C LEU A 335 -17.26 -4.44 20.08
N LEU A 336 -16.06 -4.78 20.53
CA LEU A 336 -15.86 -5.61 21.73
C LEU A 336 -15.82 -4.80 23.03
N VAL A 337 -15.16 -3.63 23.03
CA VAL A 337 -14.83 -2.88 24.26
C VAL A 337 -15.45 -1.47 24.26
N GLY A 338 -16.15 -1.08 23.19
CA GLY A 338 -16.75 0.26 23.07
C GLY A 338 -15.75 1.40 22.86
N LYS A 339 -14.44 1.10 22.76
CA LYS A 339 -13.36 2.07 22.57
C LYS A 339 -12.41 1.65 21.45
N ARG A 340 -11.86 2.64 20.73
CA ARG A 340 -10.76 2.45 19.77
C ARG A 340 -9.44 2.35 20.53
N LYS A 341 -9.08 1.15 20.98
CA LYS A 341 -7.79 0.86 21.64
C LYS A 341 -7.15 -0.33 20.94
N PHE A 342 -5.82 -0.32 20.79
CA PHE A 342 -5.09 -1.49 20.35
C PHE A 342 -5.17 -2.58 21.43
N LEU A 343 -5.95 -3.63 21.16
CA LEU A 343 -6.18 -4.72 22.11
C LEU A 343 -5.17 -5.86 21.98
N VAL A 344 -4.40 -5.90 20.90
CA VAL A 344 -3.44 -6.97 20.59
C VAL A 344 -2.05 -6.39 20.36
N SER A 345 -1.84 -5.69 19.24
CA SER A 345 -0.59 -4.98 18.95
C SER A 345 -0.81 -3.92 17.87
N GLU A 346 0.03 -2.89 17.87
CA GLU A 346 0.12 -1.92 16.77
C GLU A 346 0.86 -2.49 15.56
N GLY A 347 1.81 -3.41 15.77
CA GLY A 347 2.60 -4.03 14.70
C GLY A 347 1.83 -5.13 13.98
N GLU A 348 1.86 -5.17 12.65
CA GLU A 348 1.06 -6.12 11.87
C GLU A 348 1.44 -7.58 12.12
N LEU A 349 2.74 -7.91 12.16
CA LEU A 349 3.18 -9.29 12.39
C LEU A 349 2.84 -9.74 13.82
N ASN A 350 2.99 -8.85 14.80
CA ASN A 350 2.55 -9.07 16.18
C ASN A 350 1.02 -9.24 16.29
N ARG A 351 0.25 -8.54 15.45
CA ARG A 351 -1.20 -8.72 15.38
C ARG A 351 -1.54 -10.13 14.91
N LEU A 352 -0.88 -10.65 13.87
CA LEU A 352 -1.14 -12.01 13.38
C LEU A 352 -0.89 -13.07 14.46
N SER A 353 0.25 -12.98 15.16
CA SER A 353 0.58 -13.90 16.26
C SER A 353 -0.37 -13.74 17.45
N GLY A 354 -0.71 -12.50 17.85
CA GLY A 354 -1.61 -12.26 18.97
C GLY A 354 -3.09 -12.55 18.69
N GLU A 355 -3.52 -12.51 17.42
CA GLU A 355 -4.89 -12.86 17.04
C GLU A 355 -5.09 -14.38 16.91
N GLN A 356 -4.10 -15.12 16.41
CA GLN A 356 -4.27 -16.51 15.97
C GLN A 356 -3.28 -17.52 16.58
N GLY A 357 -2.31 -17.07 17.37
CA GLY A 357 -1.33 -17.93 18.06
C GLY A 357 -0.14 -18.35 17.19
N PHE A 358 0.70 -19.21 17.75
CA PHE A 358 1.95 -19.67 17.13
C PHE A 358 1.72 -20.35 15.78
N ILE A 359 0.76 -21.29 15.70
CA ILE A 359 0.59 -22.13 14.51
C ILE A 359 -0.02 -21.34 13.36
N PHE A 360 -1.21 -20.76 13.55
CA PHE A 360 -1.92 -20.07 12.48
C PHE A 360 -1.40 -18.66 12.23
N GLY A 361 -1.12 -17.90 13.29
CA GLY A 361 -0.52 -16.57 13.19
C GLY A 361 0.89 -16.64 12.63
N GLY A 362 1.73 -17.53 13.16
CA GLY A 362 3.08 -17.80 12.64
C GLY A 362 3.06 -18.31 11.21
N GLY A 363 2.14 -19.20 10.87
CA GLY A 363 1.92 -19.67 9.50
C GLY A 363 1.64 -18.53 8.52
N LEU A 364 0.79 -17.58 8.89
CA LEU A 364 0.50 -16.39 8.07
C LEU A 364 1.69 -15.43 7.96
N ILE A 365 2.48 -15.28 9.04
CA ILE A 365 3.73 -14.50 9.02
C ILE A 365 4.70 -15.12 8.00
N VAL A 366 4.98 -16.42 8.12
CA VAL A 366 5.87 -17.16 7.20
C VAL A 366 5.36 -17.05 5.76
N LEU A 367 4.06 -17.23 5.55
CA LEU A 367 3.43 -17.11 4.24
C LEU A 367 3.70 -15.73 3.61
N ARG A 368 3.54 -14.64 4.35
CA ARG A 368 3.80 -13.27 3.86
C ARG A 368 5.29 -13.05 3.57
N LEU A 369 6.19 -13.51 4.44
CA LEU A 369 7.64 -13.38 4.25
C LEU A 369 8.11 -14.16 3.02
N VAL A 370 7.67 -15.41 2.86
CA VAL A 370 8.00 -16.26 1.72
C VAL A 370 7.42 -15.70 0.42
N LEU A 371 6.19 -15.18 0.44
CA LEU A 371 5.60 -14.51 -0.73
C LEU A 371 6.44 -13.30 -1.16
N ALA A 372 6.80 -12.42 -0.22
CA ALA A 372 7.63 -11.25 -0.49
C ALA A 372 8.99 -11.65 -1.08
N PHE A 373 9.65 -12.63 -0.48
CA PHE A 373 10.94 -13.14 -0.97
C PHE A 373 10.82 -13.74 -2.38
N ASN A 374 9.80 -14.54 -2.64
CA ASN A 374 9.58 -15.15 -3.96
C ASN A 374 9.27 -14.12 -5.04
N LEU A 375 8.50 -13.07 -4.74
CA LEU A 375 8.27 -11.97 -5.67
C LEU A 375 9.56 -11.20 -5.97
N LEU A 376 10.39 -10.92 -4.95
CA LEU A 376 11.70 -10.29 -5.15
C LEU A 376 12.62 -11.13 -6.04
N LEU A 377 12.75 -12.42 -5.76
CA LEU A 377 13.58 -13.33 -6.56
C LEU A 377 13.12 -13.38 -8.02
N LYS A 378 11.80 -13.46 -8.25
CA LYS A 378 11.25 -13.42 -9.61
C LYS A 378 11.57 -12.10 -10.31
N SER A 379 11.43 -10.96 -9.63
CA SER A 379 11.78 -9.63 -10.18
C SER A 379 13.26 -9.52 -10.56
N ILE A 380 14.17 -10.01 -9.71
CA ILE A 380 15.63 -9.97 -9.96
C ILE A 380 16.00 -10.83 -11.16
N LYS A 381 15.37 -12.01 -11.32
CA LYS A 381 15.64 -12.97 -12.38
C LYS A 381 15.11 -12.55 -13.77
N LEU A 382 14.29 -11.51 -13.87
CA LEU A 382 13.76 -11.05 -15.15
C LEU A 382 14.87 -10.50 -16.08
N PRO A 383 14.74 -10.65 -17.42
CA PRO A 383 15.65 -10.02 -18.36
C PRO A 383 15.65 -8.49 -18.24
N GLY A 384 16.77 -7.83 -18.51
CA GLY A 384 16.96 -6.40 -18.23
C GLY A 384 15.89 -5.48 -18.82
N LYS A 385 15.36 -5.80 -20.01
CA LYS A 385 14.26 -5.06 -20.66
C LYS A 385 12.96 -5.02 -19.84
N TYR A 386 12.70 -6.04 -19.03
CA TYR A 386 11.48 -6.21 -18.24
C TYR A 386 11.69 -5.96 -16.75
N LYS A 387 12.95 -5.81 -16.31
CA LYS A 387 13.33 -5.75 -14.90
C LYS A 387 12.91 -4.46 -14.20
N LEU A 388 12.89 -3.32 -14.91
CA LEU A 388 12.72 -1.99 -14.30
C LEU A 388 11.41 -1.87 -13.50
N LEU A 389 10.24 -2.15 -14.10
CA LEU A 389 8.95 -1.95 -13.43
C LEU A 389 8.74 -2.88 -12.22
N PRO A 390 8.95 -4.21 -12.32
CA PRO A 390 8.86 -5.12 -11.19
C PRO A 390 9.81 -4.75 -10.06
N MET A 391 11.07 -4.40 -10.37
CA MET A 391 12.03 -3.99 -9.35
C MET A 391 11.60 -2.68 -8.66
N THR A 392 11.18 -1.67 -9.41
CA THR A 392 10.66 -0.42 -8.82
C THR A 392 9.42 -0.67 -7.95
N LEU A 393 8.51 -1.57 -8.35
CA LEU A 393 7.36 -1.99 -7.53
C LEU A 393 7.77 -2.73 -6.26
N CYS A 394 8.86 -3.53 -6.26
CA CYS A 394 9.37 -4.17 -5.06
C CYS A 394 9.70 -3.16 -3.94
N GLY A 395 10.14 -1.95 -4.28
CA GLY A 395 10.46 -0.90 -3.30
C GLY A 395 9.28 -0.43 -2.45
N THR A 396 8.05 -0.76 -2.84
CA THR A 396 6.84 -0.52 -2.05
C THR A 396 6.13 -1.82 -1.66
N ALA A 397 6.01 -2.78 -2.58
CA ALA A 397 5.26 -4.01 -2.37
C ALA A 397 5.83 -4.85 -1.23
N LEU A 398 7.16 -5.00 -1.15
CA LEU A 398 7.78 -5.87 -0.15
C LEU A 398 7.51 -5.36 1.26
N PHE A 399 7.62 -4.05 1.48
CA PHE A 399 7.29 -3.43 2.76
C PHE A 399 5.79 -3.59 3.09
N LEU A 400 4.90 -3.40 2.12
CA LEU A 400 3.46 -3.58 2.33
C LEU A 400 3.09 -5.03 2.64
N ILE A 401 3.75 -6.01 2.02
CA ILE A 401 3.53 -7.43 2.29
C ILE A 401 4.06 -7.80 3.67
N THR A 402 5.21 -7.31 4.10
CA THR A 402 5.81 -7.78 5.36
C THR A 402 5.40 -6.96 6.58
N GLN A 403 5.30 -5.64 6.44
CA GLN A 403 5.07 -4.70 7.56
C GLN A 403 3.80 -3.87 7.40
N GLY A 404 3.13 -3.93 6.25
CA GLY A 404 1.88 -3.20 6.03
C GLY A 404 0.76 -3.69 6.94
N GLN A 405 0.20 -2.79 7.76
CA GLN A 405 -0.95 -3.02 8.65
C GLN A 405 -2.23 -3.35 7.87
N TRP A 406 -2.45 -4.61 7.52
CA TRP A 406 -3.61 -5.05 6.72
C TRP A 406 -4.94 -4.99 7.49
N ALA A 407 -4.90 -4.85 8.81
CA ALA A 407 -6.07 -4.47 9.61
C ALA A 407 -6.64 -3.09 9.24
N GLN A 408 -5.80 -2.18 8.72
CA GLN A 408 -6.23 -0.85 8.30
C GLN A 408 -6.69 -0.88 6.82
N PRO A 409 -7.95 -0.49 6.51
CA PRO A 409 -8.49 -0.61 5.15
C PRO A 409 -7.64 0.06 4.07
N SER A 410 -7.11 1.26 4.31
CA SER A 410 -6.30 1.97 3.32
C SER A 410 -4.98 1.25 3.00
N ILE A 411 -4.33 0.66 4.00
CA ILE A 411 -3.08 -0.09 3.80
C ILE A 411 -3.38 -1.44 3.15
N LEU A 412 -4.46 -2.11 3.53
CA LEU A 412 -4.93 -3.33 2.85
C LEU A 412 -5.17 -3.09 1.36
N GLY A 413 -5.86 -2.01 1.01
CA GLY A 413 -6.12 -1.65 -0.38
C GLY A 413 -4.86 -1.43 -1.19
N CYS A 414 -3.95 -0.61 -0.65
CA CYS A 414 -2.66 -0.36 -1.27
C CYS A 414 -1.89 -1.67 -1.44
N SER A 415 -1.83 -2.50 -0.40
CA SER A 415 -1.10 -3.77 -0.41
C SER A 415 -1.59 -4.73 -1.49
N VAL A 416 -2.91 -4.87 -1.65
CA VAL A 416 -3.53 -5.71 -2.69
C VAL A 416 -3.20 -5.19 -4.08
N ILE A 417 -3.41 -3.89 -4.33
CA ILE A 417 -3.18 -3.27 -5.64
C ILE A 417 -1.70 -3.35 -6.00
N VAL A 418 -0.82 -2.88 -5.12
CA VAL A 418 0.62 -2.80 -5.38
C VAL A 418 1.23 -4.19 -5.57
N THR A 419 0.88 -5.16 -4.72
CA THR A 419 1.39 -6.53 -4.84
C THR A 419 0.81 -7.22 -6.07
N GLY A 420 -0.47 -6.98 -6.39
CA GLY A 420 -1.09 -7.49 -7.61
C GLY A 420 -0.44 -6.92 -8.88
N LEU A 421 -0.10 -5.63 -8.88
CA LEU A 421 0.63 -5.00 -10.00
C LEU A 421 2.07 -5.53 -10.10
N LEU A 422 2.73 -5.80 -8.97
CA LEU A 422 4.03 -6.46 -8.96
C LEU A 422 3.92 -7.85 -9.61
N ALA A 423 2.98 -8.67 -9.15
CA ALA A 423 2.73 -9.99 -9.74
C ALA A 423 2.43 -9.89 -11.25
N ALA A 424 1.56 -8.96 -11.65
CA ALA A 424 1.22 -8.74 -13.06
C ALA A 424 2.46 -8.31 -13.87
N SER A 425 3.30 -7.43 -13.32
CA SER A 425 4.50 -6.94 -13.98
C SER A 425 5.54 -8.05 -14.20
N ILE A 426 5.63 -9.01 -13.28
CA ILE A 426 6.46 -10.21 -13.40
C ILE A 426 5.90 -11.15 -14.48
N ASN A 427 4.57 -11.27 -14.54
CA ASN A 427 3.87 -12.14 -15.48
C ASN A 427 3.80 -11.58 -16.91
N ILE A 428 4.25 -10.34 -17.16
CA ILE A 428 4.36 -9.80 -18.52
C ILE A 428 5.36 -10.67 -19.30
N LYS A 429 4.81 -11.59 -20.11
CA LYS A 429 5.61 -12.54 -20.87
C LYS A 429 6.67 -11.78 -21.70
N PRO A 430 7.96 -12.13 -21.60
CA PRO A 430 8.84 -11.91 -22.74
C PRO A 430 8.20 -12.66 -23.90
N LYS A 431 8.07 -12.03 -25.08
CA LYS A 431 7.81 -12.84 -26.28
C LYS A 431 8.94 -13.87 -26.29
N THR A 432 8.60 -15.14 -26.06
CA THR A 432 9.51 -16.25 -26.33
C THR A 432 9.95 -16.06 -27.78
N ALA A 433 11.25 -15.77 -27.94
CA ALA A 433 11.87 -15.66 -29.24
C ALA A 433 11.88 -17.04 -29.91
#